data_AF-A0A7S2XJ18-F1
#
_entry.id   AF-A0A7S2XJ18-F1
#
_cell.length_a   1.000
_cell.length_b   1.000
_cell.length_c   1.000
_cell.angle_alpha   90.00
_cell.angle_beta   90.00
_cell.angle_gamma   90.00
#
_symmetry.space_group_name_H-M   'P 1'
#
loop_
_entity.id
_entity.type
_entity.pdbx_description
1 polymer ?
#
loop_
_entity_poly.entity_id
_entity_poly.type
_entity_poly.pdbx_seq_one_letter_code
_entity_poly.pdbx_strand_id
1 'polypeptide(L)'
;KDAKIRLWNFIPSMMTTTTLVEHIQTSVDGLASQFSDGMVLEENDEDDEDSVKEEDLLEEEGEARLQIFHPTSDNDDASASASASAVTNVTLEALLIGHEEPVTSVHWHPTLEHCLMSASMDRTILLWTPESLTTPSGEEEGDTSGGGGVWTPLTRVGSAGGIIGGSIGSSLLGFVDALFDPTGRRIVGHGYGGSLHFWSLLNSNNGSVGNVEHQTSNDEVVALNLEEDSMHNFRATPCLTGHFRSVTDIAWEATRGSYLMSASA
;
A
#
# COMPACT_ATOMS: atom_id res chain seq x y z
N LYS A 1 -2.02 1.17 20.76
CA LYS A 1 -1.05 1.61 19.73
C LYS A 1 -1.78 1.53 18.42
N ASP A 2 -1.83 2.60 17.64
CA ASP A 2 -2.57 2.61 16.38
C ASP A 2 -1.71 1.98 15.28
N ALA A 3 -2.23 0.95 14.61
CA ALA A 3 -1.51 0.19 13.60
C ALA A 3 -1.75 0.84 12.22
N LYS A 4 -0.77 1.62 11.76
CA LYS A 4 -0.87 2.41 10.52
C LYS A 4 0.16 1.96 9.50
N ILE A 5 -0.24 1.86 8.24
CA ILE A 5 0.67 1.67 7.10
C ILE A 5 0.70 2.98 6.32
N ARG A 6 1.89 3.48 5.99
CA ARG A 6 2.09 4.67 5.16
C ARG A 6 2.58 4.27 3.78
N LEU A 7 1.83 4.63 2.76
CA LEU A 7 2.20 4.46 1.36
C LEU A 7 2.80 5.76 0.84
N TRP A 8 4.02 5.69 0.32
CA TRP A 8 4.73 6.84 -0.26
C TRP A 8 4.89 6.64 -1.76
N ASN A 9 4.57 7.67 -2.54
CA ASN A 9 4.76 7.67 -3.98
C ASN A 9 6.06 8.41 -4.34
N PHE A 10 6.79 7.87 -5.31
CA PHE A 10 8.01 8.48 -5.84
C PHE A 10 7.79 8.70 -7.33
N ILE A 11 7.64 9.97 -7.74
CA ILE A 11 7.34 10.37 -9.11
C ILE A 11 8.61 11.01 -9.72
N PRO A 12 9.32 10.31 -10.61
CA PRO A 12 10.44 10.89 -11.34
C PRO A 12 9.94 11.95 -12.33
N SER A 13 10.66 13.06 -12.41
CA SER A 13 10.41 14.18 -13.32
C SER A 13 11.74 14.76 -13.81
N MET A 14 11.68 15.50 -14.93
CA MET A 14 12.83 16.24 -15.46
C MET A 14 12.56 17.73 -15.25
N MET A 15 13.40 18.41 -14.48
CA MET A 15 13.32 19.86 -14.32
C MET A 15 14.34 20.55 -15.21
N THR A 16 13.90 21.55 -15.96
CA THR A 16 14.84 22.44 -16.67
C THR A 16 15.53 23.37 -15.67
N THR A 17 16.76 23.80 -16.00
CA THR A 17 17.56 24.67 -15.11
C THR A 17 16.84 25.97 -14.75
N THR A 18 16.02 26.52 -15.65
CA THR A 18 15.22 27.74 -15.40
C THR A 18 14.16 27.51 -14.32
N THR A 19 13.41 26.40 -14.41
CA THR A 19 12.39 26.03 -13.42
C THR A 19 12.99 25.74 -12.04
N LEU A 20 14.18 25.13 -12.00
CA LEU A 20 14.86 24.80 -10.74
C LEU A 20 15.28 26.06 -9.96
N VAL A 21 15.81 27.08 -10.66
CA VAL A 21 16.21 28.35 -10.04
C VAL A 21 14.98 29.11 -9.50
N GLU A 22 13.89 29.17 -10.26
CA GLU A 22 12.64 29.78 -9.82
C GLU A 22 12.08 29.08 -8.57
N HIS A 23 12.10 27.74 -8.54
CA HIS A 23 11.57 26.96 -7.42
C HIS A 23 12.37 27.14 -6.12
N ILE A 24 13.71 27.15 -6.21
CA ILE A 24 14.58 27.45 -5.06
C ILE A 24 14.30 28.87 -4.54
N GLN A 25 14.15 29.85 -5.42
CA GLN A 25 13.90 31.22 -5.01
C GLN A 25 12.55 31.35 -4.27
N THR A 26 11.49 30.72 -4.78
CA THR A 26 10.17 30.70 -4.11
C THR A 26 10.20 30.00 -2.74
N SER A 27 10.97 28.91 -2.59
CA SER A 27 11.11 28.21 -1.32
C SER A 27 11.86 29.07 -0.28
N VAL A 28 12.93 29.76 -0.70
CA VAL A 28 13.70 30.66 0.17
C VAL A 28 12.87 31.87 0.60
N ASP A 29 12.12 32.46 -0.33
CA ASP A 29 11.26 33.62 -0.04
C ASP A 29 10.10 33.23 0.91
N GLY A 30 9.54 32.03 0.77
CA GLY A 30 8.52 31.47 1.67
C GLY A 30 9.03 31.14 3.07
N LEU A 31 10.28 30.69 3.22
CA LEU A 31 10.90 30.56 4.55
C LEU A 31 11.20 31.92 5.16
N ALA A 32 11.63 32.90 4.38
CA ALA A 32 11.96 34.24 4.87
C ALA A 32 10.73 34.96 5.46
N SER A 33 9.55 34.79 4.86
CA SER A 33 8.31 35.37 5.38
C SER A 33 7.88 34.77 6.74
N GLN A 34 8.12 33.48 6.97
CA GLN A 34 7.83 32.80 8.25
C GLN A 34 8.70 33.29 9.41
N PHE A 35 9.87 33.87 9.13
CA PHE A 35 10.73 34.47 10.16
C PHE A 35 10.49 35.97 10.36
N SER A 36 9.74 36.62 9.45
CA SER A 36 9.40 38.05 9.59
C SER A 36 8.17 38.32 10.46
N ASP A 37 7.36 37.30 10.75
CA ASP A 37 6.14 37.44 11.58
C ASP A 37 6.45 37.24 13.08
N GLY A 38 7.44 37.97 13.56
CA GLY A 38 7.90 37.97 14.95
C GLY A 38 7.27 39.08 15.77
N MET A 39 6.22 38.75 16.52
CA MET A 39 5.79 39.37 17.79
C MET A 39 5.39 40.86 17.72
N VAL A 40 4.15 41.12 17.31
CA VAL A 40 3.42 42.32 17.71
C VAL A 40 2.76 42.05 19.07
N LEU A 41 3.19 42.76 20.11
CA LEU A 41 2.49 42.81 21.39
C LEU A 41 1.35 43.83 21.23
N GLU A 42 0.12 43.34 21.09
CA GLU A 42 -1.06 44.20 21.09
C GLU A 42 -1.48 44.52 22.53
N GLU A 43 -1.35 45.79 22.92
CA GLU A 43 -2.09 46.38 24.03
C GLU A 43 -3.50 46.75 23.53
N ASN A 44 -4.49 46.48 24.37
CA ASN A 44 -5.94 46.69 24.17
C ASN A 44 -6.34 47.98 23.44
N ASP A 45 -7.43 47.94 22.68
CA ASP A 45 -8.63 48.77 22.92
C ASP A 45 -9.84 48.28 22.09
N GLU A 46 -11.03 48.58 22.60
CA GLU A 46 -12.36 48.09 22.24
C GLU A 46 -12.89 48.63 20.89
N ASP A 47 -13.86 47.86 20.33
CA ASP A 47 -14.86 48.22 19.32
C ASP A 47 -14.39 48.63 17.90
N ASP A 48 -14.60 47.75 16.91
CA ASP A 48 -15.28 48.10 15.65
C ASP A 48 -15.61 46.84 14.81
N GLU A 49 -16.82 46.83 14.23
CA GLU A 49 -17.26 45.88 13.21
C GLU A 49 -16.32 45.95 12.00
N ASP A 50 -15.65 44.84 11.66
CA ASP A 50 -15.18 44.68 10.29
C ASP A 50 -15.17 43.22 9.84
N SER A 51 -15.69 43.06 8.63
CA SER A 51 -15.84 41.83 7.87
C SER A 51 -14.60 40.94 7.94
N VAL A 52 -14.76 39.73 8.48
CA VAL A 52 -13.82 38.63 8.26
C VAL A 52 -13.84 38.36 6.76
N LYS A 53 -12.85 38.89 6.05
CA LYS A 53 -12.44 38.29 4.79
C LYS A 53 -11.80 36.97 5.20
N GLU A 54 -12.59 35.90 5.13
CA GLU A 54 -12.07 34.57 4.86
C GLU A 54 -11.34 34.71 3.53
N GLU A 55 -10.09 35.16 3.58
CA GLU A 55 -9.13 34.83 2.54
C GLU A 55 -9.02 33.32 2.64
N ASP A 56 -9.72 32.66 1.72
CA ASP A 56 -9.51 31.28 1.32
C ASP A 56 -8.01 31.12 1.01
N LEU A 57 -7.20 30.95 2.06
CA LEU A 57 -6.10 30.03 2.01
C LEU A 57 -6.79 28.70 1.72
N LEU A 58 -6.95 28.40 0.43
CA LEU A 58 -6.84 27.04 -0.04
C LEU A 58 -5.52 26.56 0.55
N GLU A 59 -5.58 26.00 1.75
CA GLU A 59 -4.62 25.02 2.21
C GLU A 59 -4.67 23.97 1.11
N GLU A 60 -3.82 24.12 0.07
CA GLU A 60 -3.54 23.07 -0.88
C GLU A 60 -3.21 21.86 -0.01
N GLU A 61 -4.16 20.93 0.04
CA GLU A 61 -4.22 19.90 1.05
C GLU A 61 -2.85 19.25 1.23
N GLY A 62 -2.24 19.47 2.40
CA GLY A 62 -1.57 18.45 3.20
C GLY A 62 -0.60 17.47 2.55
N GLU A 63 -0.07 17.69 1.35
CA GLU A 63 0.88 16.77 0.76
C GLU A 63 2.28 17.07 1.31
N ALA A 64 2.82 16.16 2.12
CA ALA A 64 4.25 16.15 2.43
C ALA A 64 5.03 15.90 1.13
N ARG A 65 5.45 16.99 0.46
CA ARG A 65 6.18 16.96 -0.82
C ARG A 65 7.68 17.12 -0.57
N LEU A 66 8.41 16.00 -0.50
CA LEU A 66 9.87 16.00 -0.53
C LEU A 66 10.33 15.94 -1.98
N GLN A 67 11.21 16.85 -2.39
CA GLN A 67 11.88 16.77 -3.69
C GLN A 67 13.31 16.27 -3.52
N ILE A 68 13.69 15.27 -4.30
CA ILE A 68 15.04 14.71 -4.34
C ILE A 68 15.67 15.09 -5.69
N PHE A 69 16.72 15.89 -5.65
CA PHE A 69 17.49 16.28 -6.83
C PHE A 69 18.60 15.26 -7.09
N HIS A 70 18.67 14.75 -8.32
CA HIS A 70 19.71 13.83 -8.75
C HIS A 70 20.79 14.59 -9.52
N PRO A 71 22.08 14.40 -9.19
CA PRO A 71 23.15 15.04 -9.93
C PRO A 71 23.16 14.51 -11.38
N THR A 72 23.16 15.43 -12.35
CA THR A 72 23.42 15.08 -13.75
C THR A 72 24.90 14.72 -13.88
N SER A 73 25.24 13.60 -14.51
CA SER A 73 26.64 13.27 -14.80
C SER A 73 27.24 14.42 -15.61
N ASP A 74 28.25 15.09 -15.06
CA ASP A 74 28.99 16.15 -15.72
C ASP A 74 29.56 15.61 -17.05
N ASN A 75 28.90 15.92 -18.16
CA ASN A 75 29.52 15.79 -19.47
C ASN A 75 30.45 17.00 -19.62
N ASP A 76 31.76 16.77 -19.58
CA ASP A 76 32.84 17.75 -19.78
C ASP A 76 32.81 18.51 -21.13
N ASP A 77 31.77 18.34 -21.95
CA ASP A 77 31.62 19.05 -23.22
C ASP A 77 30.70 20.27 -23.07
N ALA A 78 31.35 21.43 -23.00
CA ALA A 78 30.77 22.76 -22.89
C ALA A 78 30.01 23.22 -24.15
N SER A 79 28.96 22.49 -24.54
CA SER A 79 27.92 23.01 -25.44
C SER A 79 26.65 23.27 -24.64
N ALA A 80 26.41 24.54 -24.33
CA ALA A 80 25.24 25.02 -23.60
C ALA A 80 23.93 24.62 -24.30
N SER A 81 23.38 23.49 -23.90
CA SER A 81 21.99 23.10 -24.09
C SER A 81 21.44 22.84 -22.69
N ALA A 82 20.29 23.41 -22.36
CA ALA A 82 19.71 23.41 -21.01
C ALA A 82 19.82 22.03 -20.35
N SER A 83 20.71 21.90 -19.36
CA SER A 83 20.95 20.65 -18.64
C SER A 83 19.75 20.39 -17.74
N ALA A 84 18.82 19.56 -18.21
CA ALA A 84 17.70 19.09 -17.40
C ALA A 84 18.25 18.26 -16.23
N SER A 85 17.90 18.64 -15.01
CA SER A 85 18.24 17.91 -13.79
C SER A 85 17.11 16.93 -13.48
N ALA A 86 17.46 15.68 -13.21
CA ALA A 86 16.46 14.69 -12.80
C ALA A 86 16.03 14.98 -11.36
N VAL A 87 14.72 15.02 -11.13
CA VAL A 87 14.11 15.29 -9.82
C VAL A 87 13.09 14.20 -9.51
N THR A 88 13.07 13.71 -8.29
CA THR A 88 12.01 12.81 -7.82
C THR A 88 11.17 13.53 -6.79
N ASN A 89 9.88 13.67 -7.07
CA ASN A 89 8.89 14.16 -6.11
C ASN A 89 8.44 12.97 -5.27
N VAL A 90 8.44 13.14 -3.95
CA VAL A 90 8.03 12.13 -2.99
C VAL A 90 6.83 12.68 -2.23
N THR A 91 5.71 11.96 -2.28
CA THR A 91 4.46 12.35 -1.61
C THR A 91 3.95 11.21 -0.74
N LEU A 92 3.26 11.54 0.35
CA LEU A 92 2.49 10.56 1.11
C LEU A 92 1.19 10.30 0.32
N GLU A 93 1.07 9.13 -0.30
CA GLU A 93 -0.08 8.79 -1.13
C GLU A 93 -1.28 8.32 -0.29
N ALA A 94 -1.04 7.48 0.71
CA ALA A 94 -2.13 6.95 1.52
C ALA A 94 -1.70 6.57 2.94
N LEU A 95 -2.67 6.63 3.84
CA LEU A 95 -2.58 6.11 5.20
C LEU A 95 -3.61 4.98 5.36
N LEU A 96 -3.15 3.73 5.33
CA LEU A 96 -4.03 2.57 5.43
C LEU A 96 -4.25 2.27 6.91
N ILE A 97 -5.51 2.35 7.33
CA ILE A 97 -5.97 2.17 8.71
C ILE A 97 -7.05 1.09 8.72
N GLY A 98 -6.89 0.07 9.56
CA GLY A 98 -7.88 -1.00 9.68
C GLY A 98 -7.46 -2.22 10.51
N HIS A 99 -6.17 -2.36 10.81
CA HIS A 99 -5.70 -3.32 11.80
C HIS A 99 -5.89 -2.81 13.23
N GLU A 100 -6.25 -3.70 14.14
CA GLU A 100 -6.52 -3.36 15.56
C GLU A 100 -5.28 -3.51 16.46
N GLU A 101 -4.27 -4.24 15.96
CA GLU A 101 -3.00 -4.52 16.62
C GLU A 101 -1.84 -4.32 15.63
N PRO A 102 -0.57 -4.28 16.08
CA PRO A 102 0.57 -4.00 15.22
C PRO A 102 0.63 -4.83 13.94
N VAL A 103 0.81 -4.14 12.81
CA VAL A 103 1.14 -4.75 11.52
C VAL A 103 2.54 -5.36 11.61
N THR A 104 2.65 -6.62 11.19
CA THR A 104 3.88 -7.42 11.29
C THR A 104 4.59 -7.57 9.96
N SER A 105 3.85 -7.51 8.84
CA SER A 105 4.39 -7.59 7.48
C SER A 105 3.49 -6.85 6.50
N VAL A 106 4.09 -6.39 5.39
CA VAL A 106 3.41 -5.80 4.23
C VAL A 106 4.07 -6.29 2.95
N HIS A 107 3.26 -6.66 1.96
CA HIS A 107 3.74 -7.22 0.69
C HIS A 107 2.86 -6.77 -0.47
N TRP A 108 3.48 -6.38 -1.58
CA TRP A 108 2.75 -6.12 -2.82
C TRP A 108 2.28 -7.43 -3.45
N HIS A 109 1.14 -7.39 -4.15
CA HIS A 109 0.73 -8.50 -5.00
C HIS A 109 1.77 -8.70 -6.13
N PRO A 110 2.13 -9.94 -6.49
CA PRO A 110 3.20 -10.19 -7.46
C PRO A 110 2.88 -9.73 -8.89
N THR A 111 1.60 -9.65 -9.26
CA THR A 111 1.17 -9.36 -10.64
C THR A 111 0.08 -8.31 -10.77
N LEU A 112 -0.55 -7.87 -9.68
CA LEU A 112 -1.66 -6.92 -9.72
C LEU A 112 -1.09 -5.58 -9.31
N GLU A 113 -1.36 -4.57 -10.12
CA GLU A 113 -1.06 -3.20 -9.76
C GLU A 113 -1.96 -2.80 -8.59
N HIS A 114 -1.48 -1.89 -7.76
CA HIS A 114 -2.27 -1.29 -6.69
C HIS A 114 -2.93 -2.26 -5.68
N CYS A 115 -2.41 -3.48 -5.52
CA CYS A 115 -2.88 -4.44 -4.52
C CYS A 115 -1.80 -4.69 -3.46
N LEU A 116 -2.07 -4.30 -2.22
CA LEU A 116 -1.17 -4.49 -1.08
C LEU A 116 -1.77 -5.49 -0.09
N MET A 117 -0.96 -6.36 0.48
CA MET A 117 -1.32 -7.23 1.60
C MET A 117 -0.63 -6.76 2.88
N SER A 118 -1.33 -6.89 4.02
CA SER A 118 -0.76 -6.70 5.35
C SER A 118 -1.19 -7.79 6.31
N ALA A 119 -0.29 -8.23 7.19
CA ALA A 119 -0.60 -9.17 8.28
C ALA A 119 -0.43 -8.49 9.64
N SER A 120 -1.18 -8.95 10.65
CA SER A 120 -1.14 -8.35 11.98
C SER A 120 -1.28 -9.36 13.12
N MET A 121 -0.84 -8.91 14.30
CA MET A 121 -1.10 -9.58 15.58
C MET A 121 -2.59 -9.60 15.96
N ASP A 122 -3.47 -8.85 15.27
CA ASP A 122 -4.93 -8.92 15.46
C ASP A 122 -5.55 -10.21 14.89
N ARG A 123 -4.72 -11.10 14.32
CA ARG A 123 -5.09 -12.37 13.69
C ARG A 123 -5.80 -12.20 12.35
N THR A 124 -5.63 -11.05 11.70
CA THR A 124 -6.13 -10.82 10.35
C THR A 124 -5.00 -10.59 9.35
N ILE A 125 -5.31 -10.89 8.09
CA ILE A 125 -4.56 -10.45 6.92
C ILE A 125 -5.54 -9.67 6.06
N LEU A 126 -5.15 -8.46 5.67
CA LEU A 126 -5.95 -7.56 4.84
C LEU A 126 -5.31 -7.41 3.48
N LEU A 127 -6.13 -7.45 2.43
CA LEU A 127 -5.77 -6.96 1.11
C LEU A 127 -6.36 -5.56 0.94
N TRP A 128 -5.60 -4.67 0.33
CA TRP A 128 -5.92 -3.26 0.15
C TRP A 128 -5.86 -2.90 -1.32
N THR A 129 -6.73 -1.99 -1.73
CA THR A 129 -6.74 -1.40 -3.06
C THR A 129 -7.24 0.06 -2.97
N PRO A 130 -6.89 0.93 -3.94
CA PRO A 130 -7.53 2.23 -4.08
C PRO A 130 -9.06 2.11 -4.22
N GLU A 131 -9.79 2.98 -3.54
CA GLU A 131 -11.26 3.03 -3.59
C GLU A 131 -11.78 3.26 -5.02
N SER A 132 -11.06 4.03 -5.82
CA SER A 132 -11.36 4.29 -7.24
C SER A 132 -11.41 3.03 -8.11
N LEU A 133 -10.76 1.94 -7.69
CA LEU A 133 -10.79 0.65 -8.39
C LEU A 133 -11.93 -0.25 -7.90
N THR A 134 -12.58 0.10 -6.78
CA THR A 134 -13.68 -0.68 -6.18
C THR A 134 -15.06 -0.10 -6.45
N THR A 135 -15.15 1.19 -6.75
CA THR A 135 -16.41 1.85 -7.05
C THR A 135 -16.74 1.68 -8.54
N PRO A 136 -17.90 1.09 -8.90
CA PRO A 136 -18.31 1.04 -10.29
C PRO A 136 -18.43 2.47 -10.82
N SER A 137 -17.82 2.73 -11.98
CA SER A 137 -17.57 4.00 -12.67
C SER A 137 -18.80 4.88 -13.01
N GLY A 138 -19.75 5.05 -12.07
CA GLY A 138 -21.03 5.71 -12.28
C GLY A 138 -21.20 7.07 -11.59
N GLU A 139 -20.28 7.48 -10.71
CA GLU A 139 -20.41 8.71 -9.94
C GLU A 139 -19.14 9.57 -10.12
N GLU A 140 -19.31 10.56 -11.00
CA GLU A 140 -18.52 11.77 -11.30
C GLU A 140 -16.97 11.71 -11.25
N GLU A 141 -16.38 11.99 -12.41
CA GLU A 141 -14.97 12.39 -12.57
C GLU A 141 -14.69 13.70 -11.81
N GLY A 142 -14.48 13.59 -10.50
CA GLY A 142 -13.80 14.59 -9.70
C GLY A 142 -12.29 14.41 -9.85
N ASP A 143 -11.67 15.39 -10.50
CA ASP A 143 -10.23 15.67 -10.58
C ASP A 143 -9.26 14.58 -10.06
N THR A 144 -8.87 13.65 -10.94
CA THR A 144 -7.87 12.60 -10.66
C THR A 144 -6.42 13.12 -10.67
N SER A 145 -6.20 14.45 -10.59
CA SER A 145 -4.87 15.05 -10.74
C SER A 145 -4.20 15.54 -9.44
N GLY A 146 -4.85 15.40 -8.28
CA GLY A 146 -4.28 15.69 -6.95
C GLY A 146 -3.86 14.42 -6.21
N GLY A 147 -2.67 14.42 -5.60
CA GLY A 147 -2.00 13.22 -5.10
C GLY A 147 -2.57 12.71 -3.78
N GLY A 148 -3.25 11.57 -3.81
CA GLY A 148 -3.55 10.78 -2.62
C GLY A 148 -4.92 10.14 -2.67
N GLY A 149 -4.99 8.88 -3.08
CA GLY A 149 -6.25 8.12 -3.10
C GLY A 149 -6.59 7.54 -1.73
N VAL A 150 -7.89 7.40 -1.43
CA VAL A 150 -8.35 6.58 -0.30
C VAL A 150 -8.08 5.11 -0.62
N TRP A 151 -7.37 4.41 0.26
CA TRP A 151 -7.17 2.96 0.14
C TRP A 151 -8.08 2.24 1.14
N THR A 152 -8.83 1.26 0.65
CA THR A 152 -9.79 0.51 1.46
C THR A 152 -9.44 -0.97 1.52
N PRO A 153 -9.80 -1.67 2.61
CA PRO A 153 -9.63 -3.12 2.66
C PRO A 153 -10.55 -3.80 1.64
N LEU A 154 -9.95 -4.44 0.64
CA LEU A 154 -10.61 -5.25 -0.37
C LEU A 154 -11.08 -6.60 0.19
N THR A 155 -10.24 -7.23 1.01
CA THR A 155 -10.50 -8.58 1.53
C THR A 155 -9.85 -8.79 2.88
N ARG A 156 -10.49 -9.61 3.71
CA ARG A 156 -10.00 -10.03 5.02
C ARG A 156 -10.00 -11.54 5.16
N VAL A 157 -8.85 -12.10 5.54
CA VAL A 157 -8.73 -13.51 5.94
C VAL A 157 -8.16 -13.61 7.36
N GLY A 158 -8.38 -14.74 8.06
CA GLY A 158 -7.97 -14.92 9.47
C GLY A 158 -9.14 -14.93 10.48
N SER A 159 -8.88 -14.56 11.74
CA SER A 159 -9.83 -14.52 12.88
C SER A 159 -10.09 -13.06 13.29
N ALA A 160 -11.20 -12.63 13.92
CA ALA A 160 -12.58 -13.05 13.76
C ALA A 160 -13.34 -11.87 13.11
N GLY A 161 -14.05 -12.14 12.01
CA GLY A 161 -14.60 -11.16 11.06
C GLY A 161 -14.26 -11.46 9.58
N GLY A 162 -13.50 -12.53 9.29
CA GLY A 162 -13.12 -12.98 7.95
C GLY A 162 -13.07 -14.52 7.84
N ILE A 163 -12.54 -15.03 6.73
CA ILE A 163 -12.50 -16.47 6.42
C ILE A 163 -11.37 -17.13 7.23
N ILE A 164 -11.73 -17.94 8.23
CA ILE A 164 -10.77 -18.62 9.11
C ILE A 164 -10.11 -19.78 8.37
N GLY A 165 -8.78 -19.73 8.23
CA GLY A 165 -7.97 -20.89 7.87
C GLY A 165 -7.62 -21.69 9.11
N GLY A 166 -7.78 -23.01 9.10
CA GLY A 166 -7.24 -23.90 10.15
C GLY A 166 -7.91 -23.86 11.53
N SER A 167 -7.27 -24.47 12.52
CA SER A 167 -7.76 -24.57 13.90
C SER A 167 -7.61 -23.23 14.64
N ILE A 168 -8.67 -22.77 15.31
CA ILE A 168 -8.71 -21.51 16.10
C ILE A 168 -7.54 -21.39 17.09
N GLY A 169 -7.03 -22.53 17.58
CA GLY A 169 -5.91 -22.59 18.51
C GLY A 169 -4.54 -22.24 17.91
N SER A 170 -4.35 -22.34 16.60
CA SER A 170 -3.02 -22.19 16.01
C SER A 170 -2.66 -20.72 15.70
N SER A 171 -3.66 -19.86 15.52
CA SER A 171 -3.48 -18.41 15.32
C SER A 171 -3.72 -17.59 16.61
N LEU A 172 -3.70 -18.20 17.80
CA LEU A 172 -4.12 -17.58 19.07
C LEU A 172 -3.49 -16.21 19.34
N LEU A 173 -2.27 -15.98 18.85
CA LEU A 173 -1.50 -14.75 19.07
C LEU A 173 -1.35 -13.87 17.82
N GLY A 174 -1.89 -14.25 16.66
CA GLY A 174 -1.82 -13.45 15.43
C GLY A 174 -0.83 -13.97 14.38
N PHE A 175 -0.74 -13.22 13.28
CA PHE A 175 0.17 -13.51 12.17
C PHE A 175 1.43 -12.66 12.30
N VAL A 176 2.59 -13.31 12.20
CA VAL A 176 3.90 -12.63 12.22
C VAL A 176 4.40 -12.33 10.81
N ASP A 177 3.91 -13.05 9.80
CA ASP A 177 4.18 -12.80 8.39
C ASP A 177 3.04 -13.34 7.53
N ALA A 178 2.90 -12.83 6.31
CA ALA A 178 2.06 -13.41 5.27
C ALA A 178 2.68 -13.25 3.88
N LEU A 179 2.48 -14.22 3.01
CA LEU A 179 3.03 -14.20 1.65
C LEU A 179 1.99 -14.60 0.59
N PHE A 180 2.05 -13.93 -0.55
CA PHE A 180 1.47 -14.48 -1.78
C PHE A 180 2.33 -15.62 -2.30
N ASP A 181 1.70 -16.63 -2.90
CA ASP A 181 2.41 -17.50 -3.83
C ASP A 181 2.82 -16.70 -5.08
N PRO A 182 3.77 -17.19 -5.91
CA PRO A 182 4.22 -16.45 -7.09
C PRO A 182 3.11 -16.12 -8.09
N THR A 183 1.99 -16.85 -8.05
CA THR A 183 0.82 -16.59 -8.91
C THR A 183 -0.13 -15.53 -8.34
N GLY A 184 0.03 -15.14 -7.07
CA GLY A 184 -0.86 -14.21 -6.37
C GLY A 184 -2.20 -14.81 -5.94
N ARG A 185 -2.45 -16.09 -6.26
CA ARG A 185 -3.76 -16.74 -6.04
C ARG A 185 -3.85 -17.44 -4.70
N ARG A 186 -2.73 -17.58 -3.98
CA ARG A 186 -2.68 -18.16 -2.63
C ARG A 186 -2.03 -17.20 -1.67
N ILE A 187 -2.63 -17.11 -0.48
CA ILE A 187 -2.05 -16.43 0.67
C ILE A 187 -1.61 -17.50 1.66
N VAL A 188 -0.41 -17.33 2.20
CA VAL A 188 0.09 -18.06 3.36
C VAL A 188 0.16 -17.09 4.52
N GLY A 189 -0.49 -17.41 5.63
CA GLY A 189 -0.34 -16.69 6.89
C GLY A 189 0.48 -17.53 7.85
N HIS A 190 1.56 -16.95 8.38
CA HIS A 190 2.38 -17.61 9.38
C HIS A 190 1.99 -17.11 10.78
N GLY A 191 1.40 -18.01 11.56
CA GLY A 191 0.95 -17.74 12.93
C GLY A 191 2.12 -17.70 13.91
N TYR A 192 2.03 -16.86 14.94
CA TYR A 192 3.07 -16.73 15.97
C TYR A 192 3.49 -18.09 16.60
N GLY A 193 2.56 -19.03 16.73
CA GLY A 193 2.82 -20.38 17.26
C GLY A 193 3.44 -21.36 16.26
N GLY A 194 3.95 -20.87 15.12
CA GLY A 194 4.59 -21.67 14.09
C GLY A 194 3.64 -22.22 13.03
N SER A 195 2.33 -21.99 13.13
CA SER A 195 1.36 -22.59 12.19
C SER A 195 1.35 -21.90 10.83
N LEU A 196 1.09 -22.67 9.78
CA LEU A 196 0.88 -22.15 8.44
C LEU A 196 -0.59 -22.29 8.05
N HIS A 197 -1.18 -21.17 7.68
CA HIS A 197 -2.56 -21.04 7.25
C HIS A 197 -2.57 -20.70 5.77
N PHE A 198 -3.52 -21.24 5.02
CA PHE A 198 -3.54 -21.11 3.58
C PHE A 198 -4.94 -20.69 3.11
N TRP A 199 -4.98 -19.69 2.23
CA TRP A 199 -6.21 -19.27 1.54
C TRP A 199 -5.97 -19.25 0.05
N SER A 200 -6.89 -19.84 -0.72
CA SER A 200 -6.79 -19.92 -2.18
C SER A 200 -7.96 -19.19 -2.83
N LEU A 201 -7.67 -18.38 -3.84
CA LEU A 201 -8.68 -17.67 -4.62
C LEU A 201 -9.48 -18.64 -5.50
N LEU A 202 -10.80 -18.64 -5.34
CA LEU A 202 -11.71 -19.44 -6.16
C LEU A 202 -11.89 -18.79 -7.54
N ASN A 203 -11.81 -19.58 -8.61
CA ASN A 203 -12.25 -19.14 -9.93
C ASN A 203 -13.77 -18.90 -9.91
N SER A 204 -14.22 -17.73 -10.36
CA SER A 204 -15.65 -17.39 -10.49
C SER A 204 -16.46 -18.35 -11.38
N ASN A 205 -15.80 -19.18 -12.19
CA ASN A 205 -16.46 -20.10 -13.13
C ASN A 205 -16.92 -21.44 -12.53
N ASN A 206 -16.66 -21.74 -11.25
CA ASN A 206 -17.03 -23.02 -10.64
C ASN A 206 -18.31 -22.96 -9.77
N GLY A 207 -19.28 -22.14 -10.17
CA GLY A 207 -20.59 -22.00 -9.52
C GLY A 207 -21.60 -23.12 -9.80
N SER A 208 -21.25 -24.21 -10.49
CA SER A 208 -22.13 -25.38 -10.62
C SER A 208 -21.52 -26.61 -9.95
N VAL A 209 -21.85 -26.81 -8.68
CA VAL A 209 -21.61 -28.09 -7.99
C VAL A 209 -22.57 -29.13 -8.57
N GLY A 210 -22.12 -29.80 -9.62
CA GLY A 210 -22.67 -31.06 -10.10
C GLY A 210 -21.52 -32.06 -10.19
N ASN A 211 -21.56 -33.11 -9.36
CA ASN A 211 -20.67 -34.27 -9.32
C ASN A 211 -19.85 -34.51 -10.60
N VAL A 212 -18.51 -34.48 -10.52
CA VAL A 212 -17.66 -35.30 -11.40
C VAL A 212 -16.43 -35.77 -10.62
N GLU A 213 -16.26 -37.09 -10.63
CA GLU A 213 -15.14 -37.86 -10.12
C GLU A 213 -13.83 -37.54 -10.86
N HIS A 214 -12.71 -37.84 -10.20
CA HIS A 214 -11.38 -38.16 -10.76
C HIS A 214 -11.20 -37.88 -12.27
N GLN A 215 -10.64 -36.72 -12.61
CA GLN A 215 -9.89 -36.57 -13.86
C GLN A 215 -8.52 -35.99 -13.58
N THR A 216 -7.54 -36.74 -14.06
CA THR A 216 -6.12 -36.41 -14.07
C THR A 216 -5.79 -35.64 -15.35
N SER A 217 -4.66 -34.93 -15.31
CA SER A 217 -3.93 -34.33 -16.44
C SER A 217 -4.63 -33.21 -17.23
N ASN A 218 -4.30 -31.96 -16.89
CA ASN A 218 -3.50 -31.06 -17.73
C ASN A 218 -3.59 -29.66 -17.10
N ASP A 219 -2.69 -29.36 -16.16
CA ASP A 219 -2.50 -28.00 -15.65
C ASP A 219 -1.75 -27.18 -16.72
N GLU A 220 -2.45 -26.86 -17.80
CA GLU A 220 -2.10 -25.69 -18.58
C GLU A 220 -2.33 -24.50 -17.65
N VAL A 221 -1.25 -23.84 -17.25
CA VAL A 221 -1.29 -22.59 -16.50
C VAL A 221 -1.83 -21.55 -17.46
N VAL A 222 -3.15 -21.51 -17.62
CA VAL A 222 -3.82 -20.41 -18.29
C VAL A 222 -3.53 -19.21 -17.39
N ALA A 223 -2.68 -18.31 -17.86
CA ALA A 223 -2.53 -16.97 -17.29
C ALA A 223 -3.87 -16.27 -17.51
N LEU A 224 -4.83 -16.58 -16.65
CA LEU A 224 -6.08 -15.86 -16.58
C LEU A 224 -5.70 -14.48 -16.07
N ASN A 225 -5.97 -13.45 -16.86
CA ASN A 225 -5.91 -12.07 -16.40
C ASN A 225 -6.76 -12.03 -15.11
N LEU A 226 -6.09 -11.89 -13.97
CA LEU A 226 -6.76 -11.68 -12.70
C LEU A 226 -7.38 -10.29 -12.82
N GLU A 227 -8.67 -10.24 -13.11
CA GLU A 227 -9.42 -8.99 -12.98
C GLU A 227 -9.42 -8.65 -11.49
N GLU A 228 -9.12 -7.39 -11.15
CA GLU A 228 -9.06 -6.89 -9.77
C GLU A 228 -10.33 -7.25 -8.98
N ASP A 229 -11.48 -7.27 -9.66
CA ASP A 229 -12.78 -7.70 -9.15
C ASP A 229 -12.82 -9.12 -8.55
N SER A 230 -11.87 -9.98 -8.90
CA SER A 230 -11.84 -11.38 -8.44
C SER A 230 -11.19 -11.57 -7.06
N MET A 231 -10.49 -10.57 -6.52
CA MET A 231 -9.67 -10.72 -5.30
C MET A 231 -10.45 -10.81 -3.98
N HIS A 232 -11.77 -11.01 -4.05
CA HIS A 232 -12.69 -11.09 -2.92
C HIS A 232 -12.97 -12.52 -2.44
N ASN A 233 -12.69 -13.52 -3.29
CA ASN A 233 -13.21 -14.88 -3.12
C ASN A 233 -12.16 -15.88 -2.64
N PHE A 234 -11.49 -15.56 -1.54
CA PHE A 234 -10.52 -16.46 -0.92
C PHE A 234 -11.20 -17.54 -0.10
N ARG A 235 -10.77 -18.79 -0.24
CA ARG A 235 -11.24 -19.91 0.58
C ARG A 235 -10.11 -20.47 1.43
N ALA A 236 -10.39 -20.65 2.71
CA ALA A 236 -9.51 -21.37 3.62
C ALA A 236 -9.27 -22.81 3.16
N THR A 237 -8.01 -23.22 3.21
CA THR A 237 -7.54 -24.58 2.95
C THR A 237 -6.87 -25.15 4.21
N PRO A 238 -6.63 -26.48 4.30
CA PRO A 238 -6.06 -27.10 5.48
C PRO A 238 -4.76 -26.44 5.94
N CYS A 239 -4.60 -26.25 7.25
CA CYS A 239 -3.41 -25.67 7.87
C CYS A 239 -2.33 -26.73 8.10
N LEU A 240 -1.07 -26.30 8.09
CA LEU A 240 0.06 -27.11 8.55
C LEU A 240 0.46 -26.68 9.96
N THR A 241 0.69 -27.64 10.85
CA THR A 241 1.43 -27.39 12.08
C THR A 241 2.88 -27.13 11.69
N GLY A 242 3.46 -26.01 12.11
CA GLY A 242 4.87 -25.74 11.84
C GLY A 242 5.69 -25.73 13.12
N HIS A 243 6.62 -24.79 13.20
CA HIS A 243 7.73 -24.83 14.14
C HIS A 243 7.31 -24.66 15.60
N PHE A 244 8.05 -25.28 16.53
CA PHE A 244 7.83 -25.12 17.98
C PHE A 244 8.53 -23.88 18.57
N ARG A 245 9.25 -23.14 17.72
CA ARG A 245 10.00 -21.92 18.07
C ARG A 245 9.61 -20.81 17.11
N SER A 246 10.08 -19.59 17.38
CA SER A 246 9.85 -18.45 16.51
C SER A 246 10.37 -18.76 15.11
N VAL A 247 9.51 -18.61 14.12
CA VAL A 247 9.93 -18.63 12.72
C VAL A 247 10.56 -17.29 12.42
N THR A 248 11.71 -17.33 11.78
CA THR A 248 12.50 -16.14 11.41
C THR A 248 12.31 -15.76 9.96
N ASP A 249 11.90 -16.72 9.12
CA ASP A 249 11.77 -16.50 7.69
C ASP A 249 10.84 -17.53 7.03
N ILE A 250 10.19 -17.12 5.96
CA ILE A 250 9.35 -17.95 5.09
C ILE A 250 9.53 -17.48 3.65
N ALA A 251 9.63 -18.42 2.70
CA ALA A 251 9.87 -18.08 1.31
C ALA A 251 9.27 -19.12 0.36
N TRP A 252 8.59 -18.63 -0.68
CA TRP A 252 8.14 -19.45 -1.80
C TRP A 252 9.26 -19.67 -2.82
N GLU A 253 9.24 -20.83 -3.48
CA GLU A 253 9.94 -21.01 -4.75
C GLU A 253 9.44 -19.96 -5.75
N ALA A 254 10.33 -19.07 -6.19
CA ALA A 254 9.98 -17.89 -6.98
C ALA A 254 9.32 -18.19 -8.35
N THR A 255 9.59 -19.35 -8.95
CA THR A 255 9.18 -19.62 -10.35
C THR A 255 7.80 -20.28 -10.43
N ARG A 256 7.62 -21.42 -9.77
CA ARG A 256 6.41 -22.26 -9.90
C ARG A 256 5.57 -22.29 -8.62
N GLY A 257 6.08 -21.77 -7.50
CA GLY A 257 5.39 -21.85 -6.21
C GLY A 257 5.11 -23.28 -5.74
N SER A 258 5.91 -24.26 -6.19
CA SER A 258 5.70 -25.67 -5.83
C SER A 258 6.26 -26.00 -4.45
N TYR A 259 7.23 -25.21 -3.97
CA TYR A 259 7.87 -25.38 -2.67
C TYR A 259 7.73 -24.13 -1.81
N LEU A 260 7.46 -24.35 -0.52
CA LEU A 260 7.47 -23.33 0.52
C LEU A 260 8.50 -23.74 1.56
N MET A 261 9.41 -22.83 1.89
CA MET A 261 10.40 -23.00 2.94
C MET A 261 10.02 -22.16 4.15
N SER A 262 10.22 -22.69 5.36
CA SER A 262 10.11 -21.94 6.61
C SER A 262 11.28 -22.27 7.53
N ALA A 263 11.87 -21.24 8.15
CA ALA A 263 13.04 -21.36 9.01
C ALA A 263 12.71 -20.89 10.43
N SER A 264 13.25 -21.57 11.44
CA SER A 264 13.05 -21.25 12.85
C SER A 264 14.38 -21.20 13.59
N ALA A 265 14.45 -20.32 14.60
CA ALA A 265 15.64 -20.06 15.42
C ALA A 265 16.05 -21.23 16.33
#